data_AF-A0A0H3J5L8-F1
#
_entry.id   AF-A0A0H3J5L8-F1
#
_cell.length_a   1.000
_cell.length_b   1.000
_cell.length_c   1.000
_cell.angle_alpha   90.00
_cell.angle_beta   90.00
_cell.angle_gamma   90.00
#
_symmetry.space_group_name_H-M   'P 1'
#
loop_
_entity.id
_entity.type
_entity.pdbx_description
1 polymer ?
#
loop_
_entity_poly.entity_id
_entity_poly.type
_entity_poly.pdbx_seq_one_letter_code
_entity_poly.pdbx_strand_id
1 'polypeptide(L)'
;MDVHINLKIKSNQNYEIANLAQQRKYYDVAVSRYYYSLFQLIDYIMYSSNKNFIIPSYEAPHAYTIKKFNIFIHKNKRCKNILTDENIADLMVLQDLKRWRQDADYKNRFIKEEDFINEFMKKYEPCYKTINEKIMCQE
;
A
#
# COMPACT_ATOMS: atom_id res chain seq x y z
N MET A 1 17.53 17.08 4.08
CA MET A 1 16.80 15.85 4.46
C MET A 1 16.13 15.34 3.21
N ASP A 2 16.52 14.15 2.74
CA ASP A 2 16.01 13.57 1.48
C ASP A 2 14.49 13.39 1.60
N VAL A 3 13.74 14.00 0.68
CA VAL A 3 12.25 14.03 0.69
C VAL A 3 11.67 12.62 0.76
N HIS A 4 12.43 11.62 0.31
CA HIS A 4 11.98 10.24 0.24
C HIS A 4 12.20 9.44 1.54
N ILE A 5 13.14 9.82 2.42
CA ILE A 5 13.21 9.25 3.79
C ILE A 5 11.91 9.57 4.55
N ASN A 6 11.32 10.73 4.29
CA ASN A 6 10.05 11.11 4.90
C ASN A 6 8.89 10.20 4.47
N LEU A 7 8.96 9.53 3.32
CA LEU A 7 7.90 8.61 2.86
C LEU A 7 7.84 7.35 3.72
N LYS A 8 8.99 6.75 4.03
CA LYS A 8 9.07 5.58 4.92
C LYS A 8 8.59 5.92 6.33
N ILE A 9 8.98 7.08 6.85
CA ILE A 9 8.53 7.57 8.17
C ILE A 9 7.00 7.77 8.16
N LYS A 10 6.46 8.48 7.17
CA LYS A 10 5.01 8.71 7.05
C LYS A 10 4.25 7.40 6.84
N SER A 11 4.82 6.44 6.13
CA SER A 11 4.25 5.10 5.98
C SER A 11 4.06 4.43 7.34
N ASN A 12 5.10 4.46 8.20
CA ASN A 12 5.05 3.89 9.54
C ASN A 12 4.05 4.62 10.44
N GLN A 13 4.02 5.95 10.41
CA GLN A 13 3.04 6.75 11.16
C GLN A 13 1.60 6.45 10.73
N ASN A 14 1.35 6.32 9.42
CA ASN A 14 0.04 5.91 8.92
C ASN A 14 -0.36 4.51 9.39
N TYR A 15 0.60 3.56 9.43
CA TYR A 15 0.34 2.21 9.95
C TYR A 15 -0.05 2.25 11.44
N GLU A 16 0.68 3.00 12.26
CA GLU A 16 0.38 3.17 13.69
C GLU A 16 -1.02 3.77 13.90
N ILE A 17 -1.34 4.84 13.19
CA ILE A 17 -2.65 5.49 13.26
C ILE A 17 -3.76 4.53 12.79
N ALA A 18 -3.50 3.70 11.78
CA ALA A 18 -4.46 2.71 11.30
C ALA A 18 -4.78 1.67 12.38
N ASN A 19 -3.76 1.15 13.09
CA ASN A 19 -3.95 0.24 14.21
C ASN A 19 -4.78 0.88 15.33
N LEU A 20 -4.47 2.13 15.70
CA LEU A 20 -5.23 2.86 16.72
C LEU A 20 -6.69 3.08 16.30
N ALA A 21 -6.93 3.42 15.03
CA ALA A 21 -8.27 3.58 14.48
C ALA A 21 -9.04 2.26 14.49
N GLN A 22 -8.41 1.15 14.11
CA GLN A 22 -8.99 -0.19 14.16
C GLN A 22 -9.38 -0.58 15.59
N GLN A 23 -8.51 -0.36 16.58
CA GLN A 23 -8.80 -0.64 18.00
C GLN A 23 -10.01 0.16 18.51
N ARG A 24 -10.20 1.38 18.00
CA ARG A 24 -11.35 2.24 18.30
C ARG A 24 -12.58 1.98 17.43
N LYS A 25 -12.53 0.96 16.55
CA LYS A 25 -13.58 0.62 15.58
C LYS A 25 -13.91 1.75 14.58
N TYR A 26 -12.94 2.62 14.31
CA TYR A 26 -13.04 3.67 13.29
C TYR A 26 -12.59 3.11 11.93
N TYR A 27 -13.37 2.18 11.38
CA TYR A 27 -12.93 1.36 10.25
C TYR A 27 -12.66 2.15 8.97
N ASP A 28 -13.45 3.18 8.66
CA ASP A 28 -13.19 4.07 7.53
C ASP A 28 -11.82 4.76 7.66
N VAL A 29 -11.52 5.28 8.85
CA VAL A 29 -10.22 5.90 9.16
C VAL A 29 -9.10 4.85 9.07
N ALA A 30 -9.32 3.65 9.59
CA ALA A 30 -8.34 2.56 9.55
C ALA A 30 -8.01 2.17 8.11
N VAL A 31 -9.02 1.94 7.25
CA VAL A 31 -8.86 1.62 5.83
C VAL A 31 -8.06 2.71 5.11
N SER A 32 -8.41 3.98 5.33
CA SER A 32 -7.70 5.10 4.74
C SER A 32 -6.22 5.10 5.12
N ARG A 33 -5.92 4.96 6.42
CA ARG A 33 -4.56 5.00 6.95
C ARG A 33 -3.73 3.78 6.57
N TYR A 34 -4.31 2.58 6.58
CA TYR A 34 -3.66 1.36 6.06
C TYR A 34 -3.28 1.51 4.59
N TYR A 35 -4.19 2.00 3.75
CA TYR A 35 -3.89 2.25 2.34
C TYR A 35 -2.78 3.28 2.15
N TYR A 36 -2.83 4.41 2.87
CA TYR A 36 -1.79 5.44 2.75
C TYR A 36 -0.42 4.97 3.23
N SER A 37 -0.38 4.14 4.28
CA SER A 37 0.84 3.46 4.70
C SER A 37 1.44 2.65 3.54
N LEU A 38 0.65 1.74 2.95
CA LEU A 38 1.08 0.91 1.84
C LEU A 38 1.53 1.72 0.62
N PHE A 39 0.78 2.76 0.28
CA PHE A 39 1.06 3.62 -0.87
C PHE A 39 2.38 4.37 -0.74
N GLN A 40 2.65 4.94 0.45
CA GLN A 40 3.89 5.65 0.71
C GLN A 40 5.10 4.72 0.77
N LEU A 41 4.90 3.48 1.24
CA LEU A 41 5.93 2.45 1.20
C LEU A 41 6.28 2.06 -0.25
N ILE A 42 5.28 1.86 -1.10
CA ILE A 42 5.48 1.59 -2.54
C ILE A 42 6.23 2.74 -3.21
N ASP A 43 5.85 3.98 -2.93
CA ASP A 43 6.51 5.16 -3.48
C ASP A 43 7.98 5.23 -3.06
N TYR A 44 8.26 4.98 -1.78
CA TYR A 44 9.63 4.85 -1.27
C TYR A 44 10.43 3.79 -2.04
N ILE A 45 9.89 2.57 -2.20
CA ILE A 45 10.56 1.47 -2.92
C ILE A 45 10.89 1.86 -4.36
N MET A 46 9.92 2.45 -5.06
CA MET A 46 10.06 2.83 -6.47
C MET A 46 11.13 3.90 -6.64
N TYR A 47 11.15 4.91 -5.76
CA TYR A 47 12.19 5.93 -5.78
C TYR A 47 13.57 5.37 -5.42
N SER A 48 13.67 4.56 -4.36
CA SER A 48 14.94 3.95 -3.94
C SER A 48 15.53 3.05 -5.04
N SER A 49 14.67 2.41 -5.83
CA SER A 49 15.07 1.58 -6.97
C SER A 49 15.40 2.38 -8.24
N ASN A 50 14.84 3.58 -8.39
CA ASN A 50 15.07 4.47 -9.53
C ASN A 50 14.86 5.93 -9.09
N LYS A 51 15.96 6.67 -8.89
CA LYS A 51 15.91 8.07 -8.44
C LYS A 51 15.22 9.03 -9.44
N ASN A 52 15.01 8.60 -10.68
CA ASN A 52 14.25 9.34 -11.69
C ASN A 52 12.75 9.01 -11.69
N PHE A 53 12.30 8.14 -10.77
CA PHE A 53 10.88 7.87 -10.59
C PHE A 53 10.21 9.06 -9.92
N ILE A 54 9.38 9.76 -10.70
CA ILE A 54 8.59 10.90 -10.23
C ILE A 54 7.11 10.52 -10.37
N ILE A 55 6.36 10.63 -9.27
CA ILE A 55 4.90 10.50 -9.32
C ILE A 55 4.34 11.74 -10.03
N PRO A 56 3.52 11.57 -11.09
CA PRO A 56 2.88 12.68 -11.78
C PRO A 56 2.00 13.49 -10.81
N SER A 57 2.05 14.82 -10.92
CA SER A 57 1.18 15.72 -10.15
C SER A 57 -0.25 15.82 -10.69
N TYR A 58 -0.53 15.25 -11.86
CA TYR A 58 -1.83 15.29 -12.54
C TYR A 58 -2.66 14.01 -12.36
N GLU A 59 -3.89 14.03 -12.89
CA GLU A 59 -5.00 13.09 -12.63
C GLU A 59 -4.60 11.62 -12.38
N ALA A 60 -5.05 11.10 -11.22
CA ALA A 60 -4.90 9.71 -10.77
C ALA A 60 -3.47 9.22 -10.43
N PRO A 61 -2.69 9.93 -9.57
CA PRO A 61 -1.34 9.54 -9.18
C PRO A 61 -1.28 8.11 -8.61
N HIS A 62 -2.30 7.70 -7.85
CA HIS A 62 -2.35 6.37 -7.26
C HIS A 62 -2.46 5.24 -8.30
N ALA A 63 -3.29 5.40 -9.32
CA ALA A 63 -3.46 4.36 -10.35
C ALA A 63 -2.18 4.22 -11.19
N TYR A 64 -1.54 5.34 -11.50
CA TYR A 64 -0.24 5.36 -12.16
C TYR A 64 0.83 4.64 -11.35
N THR A 65 0.97 4.97 -10.06
CA THR A 65 1.98 4.36 -9.19
C THR A 65 1.75 2.86 -9.04
N ILE A 66 0.51 2.40 -8.85
CA ILE A 66 0.19 0.96 -8.80
C ILE A 66 0.59 0.27 -10.11
N LYS A 67 0.25 0.85 -11.27
CA LYS A 67 0.63 0.30 -12.57
C LYS A 67 2.16 0.20 -12.72
N LYS A 68 2.89 1.24 -12.33
CA LYS A 68 4.36 1.26 -12.39
C LYS A 68 4.99 0.28 -11.43
N PHE A 69 4.45 0.14 -10.23
CA PHE A 69 4.89 -0.85 -9.25
C PHE A 69 4.69 -2.28 -9.77
N ASN A 70 3.54 -2.59 -10.35
CA ASN A 70 3.30 -3.90 -10.95
C ASN A 70 4.33 -4.20 -12.06
N ILE A 71 4.64 -3.23 -12.93
CA ILE A 71 5.68 -3.38 -13.95
C ILE A 71 7.06 -3.59 -13.30
N PHE A 72 7.38 -2.84 -12.24
CA PHE A 72 8.63 -2.97 -11.50
C PHE A 72 8.79 -4.39 -10.95
N ILE A 73 7.79 -4.92 -10.26
CA ILE A 73 7.80 -6.27 -9.69
C ILE A 73 8.06 -7.33 -10.77
N HIS A 74 7.44 -7.19 -11.94
CA HIS A 74 7.59 -8.15 -13.05
C HIS A 74 8.87 -7.97 -13.86
N LYS A 75 9.59 -6.85 -13.76
CA LYS A 75 10.81 -6.60 -14.54
C LYS A 75 12.08 -6.66 -13.69
N ASN A 76 11.96 -6.37 -12.41
CA ASN A 76 13.08 -6.37 -11.48
C ASN A 76 13.56 -7.80 -11.24
N LYS A 77 14.83 -8.08 -11.58
CA LYS A 77 15.42 -9.43 -11.48
C LYS A 77 15.37 -9.98 -10.04
N ARG A 78 15.58 -9.12 -9.04
CA ARG A 78 15.50 -9.54 -7.62
C ARG A 78 14.08 -9.95 -7.26
N CYS A 79 13.08 -9.15 -7.60
CA CYS A 79 11.67 -9.48 -7.33
C CYS A 79 11.27 -10.81 -7.97
N LYS A 80 11.67 -11.06 -9.23
CA LYS A 80 11.44 -12.34 -9.91
C LYS A 80 12.01 -13.56 -9.19
N ASN A 81 13.16 -13.39 -8.52
CA ASN A 81 13.84 -14.51 -7.88
C ASN A 81 13.30 -14.83 -6.49
N ILE A 82 12.65 -13.86 -5.83
CA ILE A 82 12.21 -13.99 -4.43
C ILE A 82 10.70 -14.13 -4.26
N LEU A 83 9.92 -13.63 -5.22
CA LEU A 83 8.46 -13.65 -5.13
C LEU A 83 7.93 -14.94 -5.74
N THR A 84 7.13 -15.66 -4.96
CA THR A 84 6.33 -16.78 -5.44
C THR A 84 5.10 -16.28 -6.19
N ASP A 85 4.41 -17.16 -6.90
CA ASP A 85 3.12 -16.83 -7.54
C ASP A 85 2.07 -16.35 -6.53
N GLU A 86 2.09 -16.92 -5.32
CA GLU A 86 1.26 -16.47 -4.19
C GLU A 86 1.59 -15.03 -3.80
N ASN A 87 2.87 -14.68 -3.69
CA ASN A 87 3.26 -13.29 -3.42
C ASN A 87 2.83 -12.34 -4.54
N ILE A 88 2.88 -12.77 -5.80
CA ILE A 88 2.38 -11.95 -6.91
C ILE A 88 0.87 -11.76 -6.80
N ALA A 89 0.11 -12.80 -6.46
CA ALA A 89 -1.33 -12.73 -6.24
C ALA A 89 -1.68 -11.75 -5.10
N ASP A 90 -0.94 -11.78 -3.99
CA ASP A 90 -1.08 -10.84 -2.87
C ASP A 90 -0.92 -9.37 -3.29
N LEU A 91 -0.12 -9.09 -4.32
CA LEU A 91 0.12 -7.74 -4.83
C LEU A 91 -0.96 -7.27 -5.83
N MET A 92 -1.72 -8.20 -6.43
CA MET A 92 -2.75 -7.84 -7.42
C MET A 92 -3.94 -7.10 -6.80
N VAL A 93 -4.11 -7.18 -5.48
CA VAL A 93 -5.21 -6.52 -4.74
C VAL A 93 -5.01 -5.01 -4.56
N LEU A 94 -3.87 -4.42 -4.93
CA LEU A 94 -3.58 -3.00 -4.74
C LEU A 94 -4.63 -2.07 -5.36
N GLN A 95 -5.17 -2.44 -6.52
CA GLN A 95 -6.22 -1.67 -7.18
C GLN A 95 -7.54 -1.72 -6.40
N ASP A 96 -7.82 -2.82 -5.72
CA ASP A 96 -8.99 -2.97 -4.86
C ASP A 96 -8.80 -2.25 -3.53
N LEU A 97 -7.62 -2.31 -2.92
CA LEU A 97 -7.30 -1.52 -1.71
C LEU A 97 -7.46 0.00 -1.96
N LYS A 98 -7.11 0.48 -3.16
CA LYS A 98 -7.42 1.86 -3.58
C LYS A 98 -8.92 2.14 -3.59
N ARG A 99 -9.73 1.22 -4.11
CA ARG A 99 -11.19 1.36 -4.14
C ARG A 99 -11.76 1.38 -2.72
N TRP A 100 -11.29 0.49 -1.84
CA TRP A 100 -11.64 0.50 -0.41
C TRP A 100 -11.37 1.85 0.24
N ARG A 101 -10.19 2.43 -0.02
CA ARG A 101 -9.87 3.77 0.48
C ARG A 101 -10.79 4.86 -0.08
N GLN A 102 -11.10 4.83 -1.38
CA GLN A 102 -12.05 5.78 -1.97
C GLN A 102 -13.45 5.66 -1.37
N ASP A 103 -13.89 4.43 -1.09
CA ASP A 103 -15.14 4.16 -0.41
C ASP A 103 -15.14 4.75 1.01
N ALA A 104 -14.10 4.46 1.79
CA ALA A 104 -13.94 4.95 3.16
C ALA A 104 -13.86 6.49 3.26
N ASP A 105 -13.16 7.14 2.33
CA ASP A 105 -12.94 8.58 2.37
C ASP A 105 -14.15 9.40 1.87
N TYR A 106 -14.96 8.86 0.94
CA TYR A 106 -15.88 9.67 0.14
C TYR A 106 -17.31 9.15 0.03
N LYS A 107 -17.61 7.89 0.41
CA LYS A 107 -19.00 7.40 0.36
C LYS A 107 -19.75 7.75 1.65
N ASN A 108 -21.06 8.01 1.49
CA ASN A 108 -21.99 8.21 2.61
C ASN A 108 -22.43 6.88 3.27
N ARG A 109 -21.49 5.98 3.55
CA ARG A 109 -21.75 4.76 4.33
C ARG A 109 -20.51 4.43 5.16
N PHE A 110 -20.72 4.03 6.41
CA PHE A 110 -19.64 3.53 7.26
C PHE A 110 -19.31 2.08 6.91
N ILE A 111 -18.02 1.75 7.00
CA ILE A 111 -17.54 0.38 6.89
C ILE A 111 -17.91 -0.38 8.16
N LYS A 112 -18.52 -1.55 8.00
CA LYS A 112 -18.84 -2.44 9.12
C LYS A 112 -17.61 -3.24 9.53
N GLU A 113 -17.57 -3.65 10.80
CA GLU A 113 -16.50 -4.51 11.34
C GLU A 113 -16.30 -5.78 10.52
N GLU A 114 -17.40 -6.42 10.11
CA GLU A 114 -17.37 -7.64 9.29
C GLU A 114 -16.71 -7.40 7.93
N ASP A 115 -17.12 -6.35 7.21
CA ASP A 115 -16.53 -5.96 5.93
C ASP A 115 -15.04 -5.61 6.10
N PHE A 116 -14.71 -4.89 7.17
CA PHE A 116 -13.33 -4.54 7.47
C PHE A 116 -12.45 -5.79 7.69
N ILE A 117 -12.88 -6.73 8.54
CA ILE A 117 -12.10 -7.93 8.87
C ILE A 117 -12.09 -8.91 7.71
N ASN A 118 -13.26 -9.26 7.18
CA ASN A 118 -13.41 -10.36 6.23
C ASN A 118 -13.08 -9.98 4.80
N GLU A 119 -13.15 -8.71 4.42
CA GLU A 119 -12.90 -8.28 3.06
C GLU A 119 -11.66 -7.41 2.92
N PHE A 120 -11.49 -6.39 3.76
CA PHE A 120 -10.35 -5.47 3.65
C PHE A 120 -9.07 -6.11 4.22
N MET A 121 -9.07 -6.54 5.49
CA MET A 121 -7.87 -7.04 6.15
C MET A 121 -7.34 -8.34 5.51
N LYS A 122 -8.23 -9.24 5.05
CA LYS A 122 -7.82 -10.44 4.29
C LYS A 122 -7.04 -10.12 3.01
N LYS A 123 -7.26 -8.95 2.40
CA LYS A 123 -6.50 -8.47 1.23
C LYS A 123 -5.28 -7.66 1.64
N TYR A 124 -5.44 -6.81 2.66
CA TYR A 124 -4.40 -5.90 3.12
C TYR A 124 -3.21 -6.62 3.74
N GLU A 125 -3.44 -7.56 4.67
CA GLU A 125 -2.36 -8.19 5.44
C GLU A 125 -1.37 -8.98 4.57
N PRO A 126 -1.81 -9.87 3.65
CA PRO A 126 -0.87 -10.59 2.78
C PRO A 126 -0.10 -9.63 1.85
N CYS A 127 -0.79 -8.62 1.32
CA CYS A 127 -0.19 -7.59 0.47
C CYS A 127 0.89 -6.80 1.21
N TYR A 128 0.57 -6.29 2.40
CA TYR A 128 1.49 -5.55 3.26
C TYR A 128 2.68 -6.42 3.67
N LYS A 129 2.43 -7.67 4.08
CA LYS A 129 3.48 -8.62 4.44
C LYS A 129 4.43 -8.88 3.29
N THR A 130 3.92 -9.14 2.09
CA THR A 130 4.74 -9.34 0.89
C THR A 130 5.61 -8.11 0.60
N ILE A 131 5.05 -6.89 0.67
CA ILE A 131 5.81 -5.66 0.45
C ILE A 131 6.88 -5.46 1.53
N ASN A 132 6.51 -5.60 2.80
CA ASN A 132 7.39 -5.27 3.91
C ASN A 132 8.50 -6.33 4.12
N GLU A 133 8.15 -7.62 4.07
CA GLU A 133 9.09 -8.70 4.41
C GLU A 133 9.90 -9.20 3.22
N LYS A 134 9.36 -9.13 1.99
CA LYS A 134 10.07 -9.65 0.80
C LYS A 134 10.72 -8.54 -0.01
N ILE A 135 10.01 -7.43 -0.20
CA ILE A 135 10.49 -6.36 -1.08
C ILE A 135 11.37 -5.36 -0.30
N MET A 136 10.94 -4.93 0.90
CA MET A 136 11.66 -3.94 1.72
C MET A 136 12.82 -4.48 2.55
N CYS A 137 12.68 -5.65 3.19
CA CYS A 137 13.56 -6.12 4.28
C CYS A 137 15.02 -6.48 3.93
N GLN A 138 15.59 -6.06 2.80
CA GLN A 138 17.02 -6.30 2.51
C GLN A 138 17.65 -5.10 1.78
N GLU A 139 17.74 -3.98 2.49
CA GLU A 139 18.75 -2.92 2.27
C GLU A 139 20.08 -3.36 2.89
#